data_AF-A0A938NL36-F1
#
_entry.id   AF-A0A938NL36-F1
#
_cell.length_a   1.000
_cell.length_b   1.000
_cell.length_c   1.000
_cell.angle_alpha   90.00
_cell.angle_beta   90.00
_cell.angle_gamma   90.00
#
_symmetry.space_group_name_H-M   'P 1'
#
loop_
_entity.id
_entity.type
_entity.pdbx_description
1 polymer ?
#
loop_
_entity_poly.entity_id
_entity_poly.type
_entity_poly.pdbx_seq_one_letter_code
_entity_poly.pdbx_strand_id
1 'polypeptide(L)'
;MSPESGPPTAQPLREDQLEVLKVLYPWYKEEVFRRREQMTRLTAFASAFLVLLLVTMPAVPSPPRPTFTSALFAITGVALFTGIFAYLILQQRNRHRLAKHALIEIERVLGLFDEGHYVAGKSLYPKEWQTAWLSDRSVTVYLTVLTALTVLVIAAVLLRP
;
A
#
# COMPACT_ATOMS: atom_id res chain seq x y z
N MET A 1 -34.45 27.36 -34.64
CA MET A 1 -33.96 27.96 -33.38
C MET A 1 -33.82 26.80 -32.41
N SER A 2 -32.63 26.20 -32.36
CA SER A 2 -32.35 25.01 -31.54
C SER A 2 -32.05 25.45 -30.11
N PRO A 3 -32.59 24.79 -29.07
CA PRO A 3 -32.26 25.13 -27.70
C PRO A 3 -30.84 24.66 -27.38
N GLU A 4 -30.02 25.58 -26.87
CA GLU A 4 -28.70 25.30 -26.30
C GLU A 4 -28.83 24.27 -25.17
N SER A 5 -28.18 23.13 -25.34
CA SER A 5 -27.87 22.22 -24.26
C SER A 5 -26.79 22.86 -23.39
N GLY A 6 -27.21 23.56 -22.33
CA GLY A 6 -26.31 24.05 -21.28
C GLY A 6 -25.49 22.89 -20.67
N PRO A 7 -24.29 23.16 -20.13
CA PRO A 7 -23.46 22.13 -19.53
C PRO A 7 -24.22 21.45 -18.38
N PRO A 8 -24.02 20.15 -18.13
CA PRO A 8 -24.68 19.45 -17.04
C PRO A 8 -24.29 20.09 -15.71
N THR A 9 -25.18 20.91 -15.16
CA THR A 9 -25.11 21.38 -13.78
C THR A 9 -25.11 20.15 -12.88
N ALA A 10 -23.97 19.90 -12.23
CA ALA A 10 -23.87 18.93 -11.15
C ALA A 10 -25.04 19.20 -10.18
N GLN A 11 -25.99 18.26 -10.12
CA GLN A 11 -27.14 18.42 -9.25
C GLN A 11 -26.64 18.58 -7.81
N PRO A 12 -27.07 19.63 -7.08
CA PRO A 12 -26.72 19.75 -5.67
C PRO A 12 -27.24 18.50 -4.96
N LEU A 13 -26.36 17.81 -4.25
CA LEU A 13 -26.71 16.61 -3.51
C LEU A 13 -27.77 16.96 -2.46
N ARG A 14 -28.76 16.08 -2.32
CA ARG A 14 -29.76 16.17 -1.24
C ARG A 14 -29.04 16.17 0.10
N GLU A 15 -29.55 16.96 1.05
CA GLU A 15 -28.99 17.09 2.41
C GLU A 15 -28.77 15.72 3.06
N ASP A 16 -29.71 14.79 2.88
CA ASP A 16 -29.61 13.39 3.33
C ASP A 16 -28.37 12.66 2.79
N GLN A 17 -27.99 12.89 1.53
CA GLN A 17 -26.80 12.29 0.94
C GLN A 17 -25.52 12.91 1.51
N LEU A 18 -25.58 14.20 1.82
CA LEU A 18 -24.49 14.97 2.43
C LEU A 18 -24.23 14.50 3.88
N GLU A 19 -25.28 14.19 4.64
CA GLU A 19 -25.17 13.60 5.98
C GLU A 19 -24.55 12.20 5.94
N VAL A 20 -25.04 11.33 5.04
CA VAL A 20 -24.45 9.99 4.85
C VAL A 20 -22.97 10.11 4.51
N LEU A 21 -22.60 11.04 3.64
CA LEU A 21 -21.21 11.25 3.24
C LEU A 21 -20.32 11.74 4.39
N LYS A 22 -20.84 12.62 5.27
CA LYS A 22 -20.15 13.07 6.49
C LYS A 22 -19.90 11.93 7.48
N VAL A 23 -20.81 10.97 7.57
CA VAL A 23 -20.64 9.75 8.40
C VAL A 23 -19.67 8.76 7.75
N LEU A 24 -19.71 8.62 6.42
CA LEU A 24 -18.82 7.73 5.67
C LEU A 24 -17.37 8.24 5.62
N TYR A 25 -17.18 9.56 5.65
CA TYR A 25 -15.88 10.21 5.61
C TYR A 25 -14.86 9.69 6.66
N PRO A 26 -15.15 9.72 7.97
CA PRO A 26 -14.22 9.20 8.98
C PRO A 26 -13.96 7.71 8.81
N TRP A 27 -14.95 6.93 8.39
CA TRP A 27 -14.80 5.49 8.15
C TRP A 27 -13.84 5.20 7.00
N TYR A 28 -13.97 5.90 5.86
CA TYR A 28 -13.05 5.75 4.73
C TYR A 28 -11.64 6.22 5.09
N LYS A 29 -11.51 7.29 5.87
CA LYS A 29 -10.21 7.77 6.36
C LYS A 29 -9.53 6.73 7.23
N GLU A 30 -10.26 6.15 8.18
CA GLU A 30 -9.75 5.10 9.05
C GLU A 30 -9.38 3.83 8.27
N GLU A 31 -10.17 3.45 7.27
CA GLU A 31 -9.87 2.32 6.40
C GLU A 31 -8.57 2.51 5.62
N VAL A 32 -8.32 3.72 5.10
CA VAL A 32 -7.07 4.10 4.42
C VAL A 32 -5.87 4.01 5.39
N PHE A 33 -6.01 4.50 6.63
CA PHE A 33 -4.94 4.41 7.63
C PHE A 33 -4.66 2.96 8.05
N ARG A 34 -5.71 2.19 8.35
CA ARG A 34 -5.62 0.79 8.75
C ARG A 34 -4.93 -0.07 7.68
N ARG A 35 -5.23 0.18 6.41
CA ARG A 35 -4.60 -0.53 5.28
C ARG A 35 -3.13 -0.18 5.11
N ARG A 36 -2.74 1.08 5.34
CA ARG A 36 -1.33 1.48 5.35
C ARG A 36 -0.56 0.80 6.49
N GLU A 37 -1.18 0.73 7.67
CA GLU A 37 -0.58 0.05 8.82
C GLU A 37 -0.40 -1.44 8.58
N GLN A 38 -1.40 -2.12 8.00
CA GLN A 38 -1.29 -3.53 7.61
C GLN A 38 -0.14 -3.78 6.63
N MET A 39 0.08 -2.86 5.68
CA MET A 39 1.18 -2.96 4.71
C MET A 39 2.55 -2.85 5.41
N THR A 40 2.69 -1.94 6.36
CA THR A 40 3.89 -1.80 7.19
C THR A 40 4.11 -3.04 8.06
N ARG A 41 3.06 -3.57 8.71
CA ARG A 41 3.14 -4.78 9.54
C ARG A 41 3.56 -6.01 8.75
N LEU A 42 3.00 -6.21 7.55
CA LEU A 42 3.38 -7.33 6.67
C LEU A 42 4.85 -7.23 6.23
N THR A 43 5.29 -6.03 5.83
CA THR A 43 6.68 -5.81 5.43
C THR A 43 7.63 -6.05 6.59
N ALA A 44 7.32 -5.50 7.77
CA ALA A 44 8.11 -5.70 8.99
C ALA A 44 8.21 -7.19 9.37
N PHE A 45 7.10 -7.93 9.30
CA PHE A 45 7.08 -9.36 9.59
C PHE A 45 7.93 -10.15 8.59
N ALA A 46 7.78 -9.89 7.29
CA ALA A 46 8.55 -10.56 6.24
C ALA A 46 10.05 -10.29 6.40
N SER A 47 10.43 -9.02 6.61
CA SER A 47 11.83 -8.64 6.82
C SER A 47 12.40 -9.24 8.09
N ALA A 48 11.66 -9.23 9.20
CA ALA A 48 12.09 -9.85 10.45
C ALA A 48 12.33 -11.36 10.28
N PHE A 49 11.46 -12.06 9.55
CA PHE A 49 11.62 -13.47 9.25
C PHE A 49 12.88 -13.74 8.40
N LEU A 50 13.12 -12.94 7.35
CA LEU A 50 14.31 -13.08 6.52
C LEU A 50 15.60 -12.78 7.30
N VAL A 51 15.59 -11.76 8.15
CA VAL A 51 16.73 -11.44 9.03
C VAL A 51 16.95 -12.56 10.05
N LEU A 52 15.89 -13.10 10.64
CA LEU A 52 16.00 -14.24 11.54
C LEU A 52 16.62 -15.45 10.84
N LEU A 53 16.17 -15.78 9.62
CA LEU A 53 16.79 -16.84 8.81
C LEU A 53 18.27 -16.57 8.55
N LEU A 54 18.63 -15.33 8.20
CA LEU A 54 20.01 -14.94 7.94
C LEU A 54 20.91 -15.11 9.18
N VAL A 55 20.42 -14.77 10.36
CA VAL A 55 21.17 -14.86 11.63
C VAL A 55 21.21 -16.28 12.17
N THR A 56 20.15 -17.07 12.00
CA THR A 56 20.04 -18.43 12.55
C THR A 56 20.69 -19.47 11.66
N MET A 57 20.69 -19.31 10.33
CA MET A 57 21.35 -20.23 9.40
C MET A 57 22.81 -20.56 9.75
N PRO A 58 23.70 -19.59 10.05
CA PRO A 58 25.09 -19.90 10.41
C PRO A 58 25.23 -20.57 11.80
N ALA A 59 24.25 -20.42 12.69
CA ALA A 59 24.28 -21.00 14.03
C ALA A 59 23.89 -22.49 14.08
N VAL A 60 23.24 -23.00 13.02
CA VAL A 60 22.84 -24.41 12.95
C VAL A 60 24.03 -25.26 12.48
N PRO A 61 24.48 -26.28 13.24
CA PRO A 61 25.47 -27.22 12.74
C PRO A 61 24.88 -27.98 11.55
N SER A 62 25.50 -27.83 10.38
CA SER A 62 25.17 -28.59 9.17
C SER A 62 26.42 -29.25 8.63
N PRO A 63 26.26 -30.35 7.86
CA PRO A 63 27.36 -30.92 7.12
C PRO A 63 28.00 -29.86 6.21
N PRO A 64 29.33 -29.92 6.00
CA PRO A 64 30.14 -28.90 5.32
C PRO A 64 29.81 -28.68 3.83
N ARG A 65 28.77 -29.33 3.32
CA ARG A 65 28.16 -29.00 2.03
C ARG A 65 26.67 -29.24 2.13
N PRO A 66 25.82 -28.22 1.86
CA PRO A 66 24.42 -28.49 1.65
C PRO A 66 24.28 -29.45 0.45
N THR A 67 23.62 -30.58 0.65
CA THR A 67 23.22 -31.46 -0.45
C THR A 67 22.45 -30.63 -1.47
N PHE A 68 22.67 -30.85 -2.77
CA PHE A 68 21.99 -30.08 -3.84
C PHE A 68 20.47 -29.97 -3.62
N THR A 69 19.85 -31.04 -3.13
CA THR A 69 18.44 -31.11 -2.76
C THR A 69 18.08 -30.15 -1.62
N SER A 70 18.87 -30.05 -0.55
CA SER A 70 18.57 -29.15 0.58
C SER A 70 18.74 -27.68 0.22
N ALA A 71 19.76 -27.34 -0.59
CA ALA A 71 19.91 -26.00 -1.16
C ALA A 71 18.73 -25.63 -2.06
N LEU A 72 18.26 -26.54 -2.92
CA LEU A 72 17.08 -26.33 -3.77
C LEU A 72 15.82 -26.08 -2.95
N PHE A 73 15.55 -26.90 -1.92
CA PHE A 73 14.39 -26.70 -1.06
C PHE A 73 14.44 -25.37 -0.30
N ALA A 74 15.62 -24.98 0.21
CA ALA A 74 15.80 -23.70 0.90
C ALA A 74 15.56 -22.51 -0.04
N ILE A 75 16.17 -22.52 -1.24
CA ILE A 75 15.99 -21.46 -2.25
C ILE A 75 14.53 -21.38 -2.67
N THR A 76 13.89 -22.52 -2.93
CA THR A 76 12.48 -22.58 -3.36
C THR A 76 11.55 -22.07 -2.26
N GLY A 77 11.78 -22.45 -1.00
CA GLY A 77 11.01 -21.97 0.14
C GLY A 77 11.15 -20.46 0.33
N VAL A 78 12.36 -19.93 0.25
CA VAL A 78 12.63 -18.49 0.35
C VAL A 78 12.03 -17.73 -0.83
N ALA A 79 12.10 -18.27 -2.06
CA ALA A 79 11.49 -17.68 -3.25
C ALA A 79 9.96 -17.66 -3.16
N LEU A 80 9.34 -18.76 -2.74
CA LEU A 80 7.88 -18.84 -2.52
C LEU A 80 7.43 -17.87 -1.43
N PHE A 81 8.10 -17.86 -0.28
CA PHE A 81 7.81 -16.94 0.81
C PHE A 81 7.89 -15.48 0.35
N THR A 82 8.98 -15.13 -0.34
CA THR A 82 9.19 -13.79 -0.91
C THR A 82 8.09 -13.43 -1.89
N GLY A 83 7.77 -14.33 -2.83
CA GLY A 83 6.74 -14.10 -3.85
C GLY A 83 5.35 -13.89 -3.24
N ILE A 84 4.98 -14.68 -2.22
CA ILE A 84 3.71 -14.52 -1.50
C ILE A 84 3.65 -13.15 -0.83
N PHE A 85 4.69 -12.74 -0.10
CA PHE A 85 4.69 -11.43 0.57
C PHE A 85 4.71 -10.27 -0.42
N ALA A 86 5.46 -10.36 -1.52
CA ALA A 86 5.42 -9.38 -2.59
C ALA A 86 4.00 -9.24 -3.18
N TYR A 87 3.32 -10.37 -3.43
CA TYR A 87 1.94 -10.38 -3.89
C TYR A 87 0.99 -9.73 -2.88
N LEU A 88 1.08 -10.06 -1.59
CA LEU A 88 0.25 -9.46 -0.54
C LEU A 88 0.45 -7.94 -0.42
N ILE A 89 1.70 -7.46 -0.50
CA ILE A 89 2.05 -6.04 -0.50
C ILE A 89 1.41 -5.33 -1.70
N LEU A 90 1.52 -5.92 -2.91
CA LEU A 90 0.90 -5.39 -4.13
C LEU A 90 -0.63 -5.38 -4.05
N GLN A 91 -1.23 -6.45 -3.52
CA GLN A 91 -2.68 -6.56 -3.35
C GLN A 91 -3.21 -5.50 -2.38
N GLN A 92 -2.53 -5.27 -1.25
CA GLN A 92 -2.90 -4.22 -0.31
C GLN A 92 -2.73 -2.82 -0.90
N ARG A 93 -1.69 -2.59 -1.71
CA ARG A 93 -1.54 -1.33 -2.46
C ARG A 93 -2.75 -1.05 -3.33
N ASN A 94 -3.21 -2.04 -4.10
CA ASN A 94 -4.33 -1.84 -5.00
C ASN A 94 -5.62 -1.50 -4.24
N ARG A 95 -5.86 -2.21 -3.13
CA ARG A 95 -7.01 -1.94 -2.23
C ARG A 95 -6.90 -0.57 -1.54
N HIS A 96 -5.70 -0.13 -1.20
CA HIS A 96 -5.43 1.20 -0.65
C HIS A 96 -5.69 2.30 -1.67
N ARG A 97 -5.25 2.11 -2.93
CA ARG A 97 -5.53 3.04 -4.04
C ARG A 97 -7.02 3.20 -4.28
N LEU A 98 -7.78 2.10 -4.29
CA LEU A 98 -9.23 2.14 -4.45
C LEU A 98 -9.92 2.92 -3.32
N ALA A 99 -9.52 2.69 -2.06
CA ALA A 99 -10.07 3.43 -0.92
C ALA A 99 -9.70 4.92 -0.95
N LYS A 100 -8.46 5.27 -1.30
CA LYS A 100 -8.04 6.67 -1.48
C LYS A 100 -8.81 7.35 -2.60
N HIS A 101 -9.04 6.67 -3.72
CA HIS A 101 -9.81 7.22 -4.83
C HIS A 101 -11.26 7.50 -4.40
N ALA A 102 -11.89 6.56 -3.69
CA ALA A 102 -13.23 6.76 -3.14
C ALA A 102 -13.28 7.94 -2.14
N LEU A 103 -12.27 8.07 -1.27
CA LEU A 103 -12.17 9.17 -0.32
C LEU A 103 -12.02 10.53 -1.03
N ILE A 104 -11.18 10.62 -2.05
CA ILE A 104 -10.98 11.87 -2.82
C ILE A 104 -12.27 12.27 -3.55
N GLU A 105 -13.02 11.29 -4.08
CA GLU A 105 -14.31 11.56 -4.73
C GLU A 105 -15.32 12.11 -3.72
N ILE A 106 -15.40 11.49 -2.53
CA ILE A 106 -16.20 12.00 -1.41
C ILE A 106 -15.78 13.43 -1.04
N GLU A 107 -14.48 13.69 -0.92
CA GLU A 107 -13.95 15.01 -0.54
C GLU A 107 -14.22 16.09 -1.58
N ARG A 108 -14.15 15.73 -2.87
CA ARG A 108 -14.50 16.60 -3.99
C ARG A 108 -15.98 16.94 -3.99
N VAL A 109 -16.82 15.94 -3.76
CA VAL A 109 -18.27 16.09 -3.67
C VAL A 109 -18.69 16.97 -2.49
N LEU A 110 -17.97 16.89 -1.37
CA LEU A 110 -18.18 17.75 -0.20
C LEU A 110 -17.68 19.18 -0.40
N GLY A 111 -17.02 19.51 -1.51
CA GLY A 111 -16.43 20.84 -1.71
C GLY A 111 -15.25 21.14 -0.77
N LEU A 112 -14.61 20.11 -0.20
CA LEU A 112 -13.49 20.29 0.73
C LEU A 112 -12.24 20.88 0.06
N PHE A 113 -12.14 20.74 -1.26
CA PHE A 113 -11.10 21.34 -2.09
C PHE A 113 -11.50 22.70 -2.68
N ASP A 114 -12.74 23.12 -2.52
CA ASP A 114 -13.23 24.39 -3.06
C ASP A 114 -12.90 25.55 -2.11
N GLU A 115 -12.41 26.63 -2.69
CA GLU A 115 -12.03 27.83 -1.94
C GLU A 115 -13.29 28.57 -1.48
N GLY A 116 -13.34 28.95 -0.20
CA GLY A 116 -14.47 29.72 0.34
C GLY A 116 -15.67 28.88 0.76
N HIS A 117 -15.68 27.56 0.53
CA HIS A 117 -16.81 26.69 0.88
C HIS A 117 -16.94 26.47 2.41
N TYR A 118 -15.81 26.40 3.11
CA TYR A 118 -15.75 26.21 4.56
C TYR A 118 -14.95 27.30 5.30
N VAL A 119 -13.96 27.91 4.64
CA VAL A 119 -13.13 28.98 5.20
C VAL A 119 -13.02 30.10 4.16
N ALA A 120 -13.32 31.33 4.56
CA ALA A 120 -13.26 32.49 3.67
C ALA A 120 -11.85 32.62 3.05
N GLY A 121 -11.77 32.50 1.72
CA GLY A 121 -10.53 32.67 0.96
C GLY A 121 -9.53 31.51 1.03
N LYS A 122 -9.88 30.35 1.61
CA LYS A 122 -9.02 29.15 1.61
C LYS A 122 -9.84 27.88 1.41
N SER A 123 -9.30 26.90 0.69
CA SER A 123 -9.85 25.54 0.68
C SER A 123 -9.43 24.81 1.95
N LEU A 124 -10.27 23.89 2.45
CA LEU A 124 -9.92 23.12 3.66
C LEU A 124 -8.80 22.12 3.35
N TYR A 125 -8.80 21.55 2.15
CA TYR A 125 -7.70 20.76 1.62
C TYR A 125 -7.06 21.40 0.38
N PRO A 126 -5.72 21.40 0.29
CA PRO A 126 -5.03 21.89 -0.88
C PRO A 126 -5.24 20.94 -2.06
N LYS A 127 -5.42 21.50 -3.27
CA LYS A 127 -5.74 20.73 -4.49
C LYS A 127 -4.69 19.69 -4.85
N GLU A 128 -3.44 19.92 -4.47
CA GLU A 128 -2.31 18.99 -4.67
C GLU A 128 -2.47 17.65 -3.94
N TRP A 129 -3.30 17.57 -2.89
CA TRP A 129 -3.57 16.31 -2.20
C TRP A 129 -4.37 15.32 -3.04
N GLN A 130 -5.12 15.79 -4.04
CA GLN A 130 -5.86 14.93 -4.97
C GLN A 130 -4.93 14.06 -5.82
N THR A 131 -3.69 14.49 -6.05
CA THR A 131 -2.71 13.79 -6.89
C THR A 131 -1.47 13.31 -6.12
N ALA A 132 -1.24 13.80 -4.90
CA ALA A 132 -0.09 13.43 -4.06
C ALA A 132 0.06 11.91 -3.84
N TRP A 133 -1.04 11.16 -3.82
CA TRP A 133 -1.02 9.69 -3.67
C TRP A 133 -0.47 8.94 -4.90
N LEU A 134 -0.40 9.56 -6.08
CA LEU A 134 0.21 8.97 -7.27
C LEU A 134 1.72 8.86 -7.13
N SER A 135 2.34 9.73 -6.34
CA SER A 135 3.79 9.74 -6.08
C SER A 135 4.22 8.78 -4.97
N ASP A 136 3.37 7.85 -4.53
CA ASP A 136 3.67 6.96 -3.40
C ASP A 136 4.78 5.94 -3.78
N ARG A 137 6.02 6.25 -3.39
CA ARG A 137 7.24 5.44 -3.61
C ARG A 137 7.42 4.33 -2.55
N SER A 138 6.61 4.32 -1.50
CA SER A 138 6.77 3.40 -0.36
C SER A 138 6.78 1.93 -0.77
N VAL A 139 5.93 1.54 -1.72
CA VAL A 139 5.85 0.16 -2.22
C VAL A 139 7.13 -0.26 -2.91
N THR A 140 7.74 0.64 -3.69
CA THR A 140 9.03 0.37 -4.33
C THR A 140 10.08 0.09 -3.28
N VAL A 141 10.13 0.87 -2.19
CA VAL A 141 11.06 0.64 -1.07
C VAL A 141 10.81 -0.70 -0.39
N TYR A 142 9.56 -1.08 -0.14
CA TYR A 142 9.27 -2.38 0.48
C TYR A 142 9.68 -3.56 -0.40
N LEU A 143 9.42 -3.48 -1.70
CA LEU A 143 9.82 -4.52 -2.64
C LEU A 143 11.35 -4.59 -2.80
N THR A 144 12.05 -3.45 -2.87
CA THR A 144 13.52 -3.45 -2.97
C THR A 144 14.17 -4.05 -1.74
N VAL A 145 13.71 -3.68 -0.54
CA VAL A 145 14.21 -4.27 0.72
C VAL A 145 13.94 -5.77 0.76
N LEU A 146 12.72 -6.19 0.38
CA LEU A 146 12.35 -7.60 0.34
C LEU A 146 13.26 -8.37 -0.62
N THR A 147 13.41 -7.90 -1.87
CA THR A 147 14.28 -8.52 -2.87
C THR A 147 15.75 -8.58 -2.41
N ALA A 148 16.27 -7.49 -1.82
CA ALA A 148 17.64 -7.45 -1.34
C ALA A 148 17.88 -8.50 -0.23
N LEU A 149 16.97 -8.62 0.73
CA LEU A 149 17.05 -9.64 1.78
C LEU A 149 16.94 -11.06 1.21
N THR A 150 16.04 -11.30 0.26
CA THR A 150 15.90 -12.59 -0.41
C THR A 150 17.21 -13.01 -1.10
N VAL A 151 17.83 -12.10 -1.86
CA VAL A 151 19.12 -12.36 -2.53
C VAL A 151 20.21 -12.67 -1.49
N LEU A 152 20.24 -11.92 -0.39
CA LEU A 152 21.21 -12.14 0.68
C LEU A 152 21.05 -13.52 1.35
N VAL A 153 19.80 -13.94 1.61
CA VAL A 153 19.50 -15.27 2.16
C VAL A 153 19.90 -16.37 1.18
N ILE A 154 19.60 -16.22 -0.11
CA ILE A 154 20.01 -17.18 -1.15
C ILE A 154 21.54 -17.27 -1.22
N ALA A 155 22.24 -16.14 -1.20
CA ALA A 155 23.70 -16.12 -1.17
C ALA A 155 24.26 -16.82 0.07
N ALA A 156 23.66 -16.60 1.25
CA ALA A 156 24.06 -17.28 2.49
C ALA A 156 23.87 -18.81 2.42
N VAL A 157 22.79 -19.28 1.76
CA VAL A 157 22.57 -20.72 1.52
C VAL A 157 23.67 -21.31 0.62
N LEU A 158 24.06 -20.59 -0.43
CA LEU A 158 25.06 -21.05 -1.41
C LEU A 158 26.49 -20.98 -0.90
N LEU A 159 26.81 -19.98 -0.09
CA LEU A 159 28.14 -19.75 0.49
C LEU A 159 28.38 -20.57 1.76
N ARG A 160 27.41 -21.39 2.19
CA ARG A 160 27.53 -22.20 3.41
C ARG A 160 28.65 -23.25 3.22
N PRO A 161 29.68 -23.21 4.09
CA PRO A 161 30.83 -24.10 4.01
C PRO A 161 30.56 -25.46 4.66
#